data_AF-A0A0D9ASL4-F1
#
_entry.id   AF-A0A0D9ASL4-F1
#
_cell.length_a   1.000
_cell.length_b   1.000
_cell.length_c   1.000
_cell.angle_alpha   90.00
_cell.angle_beta   90.00
_cell.angle_gamma   90.00
#
_symmetry.space_group_name_H-M   'P 1'
#
loop_
_entity.id
_entity.type
_entity.pdbx_description
1 polymer ?
#
loop_
_entity_poly.entity_id
_entity_poly.type
_entity_poly.pdbx_seq_one_letter_code
_entity_poly.pdbx_strand_id
1 'polypeptide(L)'
;MHIEHHPLIKDFPEKREQLHQLRQQDPAFARKADTYEALDKQICRVEGGAETLDDEVLNALKQERVALKDDIVRDLKRASGSCCGGCCG
;
A
#
# COMPACT_ATOMS: atom_id res chain seq x y z
N MET A 1 12.59 14.93 -11.22
CA MET A 1 12.71 13.59 -10.62
C MET A 1 11.44 13.26 -9.85
N HIS A 2 10.37 12.89 -10.56
CA HIS A 2 9.16 12.35 -9.95
C HIS A 2 9.26 10.85 -10.14
N ILE A 3 9.69 10.17 -9.09
CA ILE A 3 9.62 8.72 -9.02
C ILE A 3 8.13 8.43 -9.12
N GLU A 4 7.66 8.01 -10.30
CA GLU A 4 6.24 7.79 -10.55
C GLU A 4 5.83 6.56 -9.72
N HIS A 5 5.37 6.91 -8.52
CA HIS A 5 4.79 6.11 -7.46
C HIS A 5 3.77 5.13 -8.04
N HIS A 6 4.19 3.90 -8.28
CA HIS A 6 3.30 2.75 -8.37
C HIS A 6 3.70 1.89 -7.19
N PRO A 7 2.83 1.66 -6.18
CA PRO A 7 1.67 0.77 -6.40
C PRO A 7 0.46 1.07 -5.46
N LEU A 8 -0.77 0.94 -5.96
CA LEU A 8 -2.12 1.07 -5.32
C LEU A 8 -3.06 1.87 -6.21
N ILE A 9 -2.56 2.99 -6.73
CA ILE A 9 -3.28 3.83 -7.70
C ILE A 9 -3.54 3.05 -9.00
N LYS A 10 -2.63 2.12 -9.37
CA LYS A 10 -2.80 1.22 -10.51
C LYS A 10 -3.88 0.15 -10.30
N ASP A 11 -4.00 -0.37 -9.08
CA ASP A 11 -5.04 -1.33 -8.68
C ASP A 11 -6.40 -0.63 -8.49
N PHE A 12 -6.39 0.62 -8.03
CA PHE A 12 -7.58 1.41 -7.74
C PHE A 12 -7.51 2.77 -8.46
N PRO A 13 -7.58 2.81 -9.80
CA PRO A 13 -7.52 4.06 -10.56
C PRO A 13 -8.65 5.01 -10.17
N GLU A 14 -9.82 4.46 -9.86
CA GLU A 14 -11.01 5.16 -9.37
C GLU A 14 -10.83 5.80 -7.98
N LYS A 15 -9.91 5.30 -7.14
CA LYS A 15 -9.65 5.83 -5.79
C LYS A 15 -8.35 6.61 -5.69
N ARG A 16 -7.72 6.94 -6.82
CA ARG A 16 -6.46 7.72 -6.87
C ARG A 16 -6.54 9.01 -6.05
N GLU A 17 -7.62 9.77 -6.23
CA GLU A 17 -7.80 11.05 -5.56
C GLU A 17 -8.02 10.86 -4.04
N GLN A 18 -8.88 9.90 -3.66
CA GLN A 18 -9.07 9.52 -2.25
C GLN A 18 -7.77 9.06 -1.59
N LEU A 19 -6.96 8.24 -2.25
CA LEU A 19 -5.66 7.79 -1.77
C LEU A 19 -4.72 8.97 -1.49
N HIS A 20 -4.66 9.93 -2.41
CA HIS A 20 -3.80 11.10 -2.26
C HIS A 20 -4.28 12.01 -1.12
N GLN A 21 -5.60 12.15 -0.98
CA GLN A 21 -6.21 12.91 0.10
C GLN A 21 -5.99 12.24 1.46
N LEU A 22 -6.23 10.92 1.57
CA LEU A 22 -5.98 10.13 2.78
C LEU A 22 -4.52 10.14 3.18
N ARG A 23 -3.59 10.07 2.24
CA ARG A 23 -2.16 10.15 2.54
C ARG A 23 -1.76 11.50 3.16
N GLN A 24 -2.48 12.57 2.85
CA GLN A 24 -2.23 13.89 3.45
C GLN A 24 -2.96 14.08 4.77
N GLN A 25 -4.16 13.52 4.89
CA GLN A 25 -5.02 13.66 6.07
C GLN A 25 -4.67 12.65 7.18
N ASP A 26 -4.15 11.48 6.81
CA ASP A 26 -3.82 10.38 7.71
C ASP A 26 -2.34 9.99 7.61
N PRO A 27 -1.52 10.31 8.62
CA PRO A 27 -0.09 9.99 8.61
C PRO A 27 0.20 8.50 8.78
N ALA A 28 -0.73 7.71 9.34
CA ALA A 28 -0.57 6.26 9.43
C ALA A 28 -0.71 5.62 8.05
N PHE A 29 -1.67 6.09 7.26
CA PHE A 29 -1.83 5.74 5.85
C PHE A 29 -0.56 6.08 5.04
N ALA A 30 0.00 7.27 5.25
CA ALA A 30 1.22 7.68 4.56
C ALA A 30 2.39 6.74 4.82
N ARG A 31 2.58 6.30 6.06
CA ARG A 31 3.64 5.32 6.40
C ARG A 31 3.42 3.97 5.71
N LYS A 32 2.18 3.46 5.71
CA LYS A 32 1.85 2.17 5.06
C LYS A 32 2.11 2.21 3.56
N ALA A 33 1.71 3.30 2.91
CA ALA A 33 1.94 3.50 1.48
C ALA A 33 3.45 3.55 1.15
N ASP A 34 4.24 4.20 2.00
CA ASP A 34 5.71 4.28 1.85
C ASP A 34 6.36 2.89 1.99
N THR A 35 5.98 2.12 3.02
CA THR A 35 6.43 0.74 3.21
C THR A 35 6.07 -0.13 2.02
N TYR A 36 4.83 -0.04 1.55
CA TYR A 36 4.34 -0.83 0.41
C TYR A 36 5.15 -0.54 -0.86
N GLU A 37 5.49 0.72 -1.10
CA GLU A 37 6.32 1.11 -2.24
C GLU A 37 7.78 0.67 -2.10
N ALA A 38 8.34 0.69 -0.88
CA ALA A 38 9.67 0.17 -0.62
C ALA A 38 9.74 -1.33 -0.92
N LEU A 39 8.74 -2.11 -0.49
CA LEU A 39 8.63 -3.54 -0.77
C LEU A 39 8.49 -3.81 -2.28
N ASP A 40 7.63 -3.07 -2.99
CA ASP A 40 7.42 -3.26 -4.42
C ASP A 40 8.68 -2.93 -5.23
N LYS A 41 9.41 -1.86 -4.87
CA LYS A 41 10.73 -1.55 -5.45
C LYS A 41 11.74 -2.67 -5.21
N GLN A 42 11.74 -3.26 -4.02
CA GLN A 42 12.62 -4.37 -3.69
C GLN A 42 12.27 -5.61 -4.53
N ILE A 43 10.98 -5.98 -4.60
CA ILE A 43 10.51 -7.09 -5.45
C ILE A 43 10.88 -6.85 -6.92
N CYS A 44 10.67 -5.64 -7.44
CA CYS A 44 10.98 -5.31 -8.83
C CYS A 44 12.48 -5.40 -9.14
N ARG A 45 13.35 -5.01 -8.19
CA ARG A 45 14.81 -5.21 -8.32
C ARG A 45 15.18 -6.68 -8.37
N VAL A 46 14.53 -7.50 -7.55
CA VAL A 46 14.77 -8.94 -7.47
C VAL A 46 14.31 -9.64 -8.74
N GLU A 47 13.08 -9.36 -9.19
CA GLU A 47 12.53 -9.92 -10.42
C GLU A 47 13.28 -9.41 -11.66
N GLY A 48 13.81 -8.19 -11.62
CA GLY A 48 14.66 -7.63 -12.65
C GLY A 48 16.08 -8.23 -12.71
N GLY A 49 16.41 -9.16 -11.81
CA GLY A 49 17.74 -9.78 -11.74
C GLY A 49 18.84 -8.85 -11.22
N ALA A 50 18.47 -7.69 -10.65
CA ALA A 50 19.41 -6.77 -10.03
C ALA A 50 19.87 -7.27 -8.64
N GLU A 51 19.06 -8.09 -7.98
CA GLU A 51 19.36 -8.67 -6.67
C GLU A 51 18.83 -10.11 -6.62
N THR A 52 19.67 -11.08 -6.23
CA THR A 52 19.22 -12.45 -6.00
C THR A 52 18.78 -12.56 -4.54
N LEU A 53 17.53 -12.21 -4.25
CA LEU A 53 16.94 -12.54 -2.95
C LEU A 53 16.53 -13.99 -2.93
N ASP A 54 16.71 -14.63 -1.78
CA ASP A 54 16.21 -15.97 -1.51
C ASP A 54 14.69 -16.01 -1.69
N ASP A 55 14.18 -17.13 -2.21
CA ASP A 55 12.74 -17.37 -2.37
C ASP A 55 11.96 -17.13 -1.08
N GLU A 56 12.56 -17.43 0.08
CA GLU A 56 11.97 -17.18 1.40
C GLU A 56 11.75 -15.68 1.66
N VAL A 57 12.73 -14.84 1.32
CA VAL A 57 12.62 -13.38 1.47
C VAL A 57 11.58 -12.85 0.50
N LEU A 58 11.61 -13.29 -0.76
CA LEU A 58 10.60 -12.89 -1.74
C LEU A 58 9.18 -13.27 -1.29
N ASN A 59 9.02 -14.45 -0.68
CA ASN A 59 7.73 -14.89 -0.15
C ASN A 59 7.27 -14.01 1.02
N ALA A 60 8.16 -13.71 1.97
CA ALA A 60 7.87 -12.78 3.07
C ALA A 60 7.45 -11.39 2.54
N LEU A 61 8.18 -10.83 1.57
CA LEU A 61 7.83 -9.55 0.93
C LEU A 61 6.45 -9.61 0.27
N LYS A 62 6.10 -10.72 -0.39
CA LYS A 62 4.77 -10.92 -0.99
C LYS A 62 3.68 -10.98 0.08
N GLN A 63 3.90 -11.64 1.21
CA GLN A 63 2.93 -11.67 2.31
C GLN A 63 2.72 -10.28 2.91
N GLU A 64 3.81 -9.55 3.13
CA GLU A 64 3.77 -8.20 3.68
C GLU A 64 3.08 -7.21 2.72
N ARG A 65 3.34 -7.34 1.42
CA ARG A 65 2.64 -6.63 0.34
C ARG A 65 1.12 -6.86 0.41
N VAL A 66 0.68 -8.11 0.58
CA VAL A 66 -0.74 -8.44 0.67
C VAL A 66 -1.37 -7.88 1.95
N ALA A 67 -0.67 -7.96 3.08
CA ALA A 67 -1.14 -7.40 4.35
C ALA A 67 -1.32 -5.88 4.28
N LEU A 68 -0.33 -5.17 3.74
CA LEU A 68 -0.41 -3.71 3.53
C LEU A 68 -1.54 -3.34 2.57
N LYS A 69 -1.75 -4.13 1.52
CA LYS A 69 -2.88 -3.93 0.60
C LYS A 69 -4.22 -4.05 1.33
N ASP A 70 -4.42 -5.09 2.14
CA ASP A 70 -5.67 -5.26 2.91
C ASP A 70 -5.91 -4.08 3.84
N ASP A 71 -4.86 -3.64 4.52
CA ASP A 71 -4.92 -2.54 5.48
C ASP A 71 -5.25 -1.20 4.81
N ILE A 72 -4.71 -0.96 3.61
CA ILE A 72 -5.02 0.22 2.80
C ILE A 72 -6.45 0.17 2.26
N VAL A 73 -6.93 -1.00 1.84
CA VAL A 73 -8.33 -1.18 1.43
C VAL A 73 -9.27 -0.94 2.62
N ARG A 74 -8.89 -1.36 3.84
CA ARG A 74 -9.65 -1.05 5.07
C ARG A 74 -9.70 0.45 5.34
N ASP A 75 -8.57 1.14 5.23
CA ASP A 75 -8.52 2.59 5.43
C ASP A 75 -9.37 3.33 4.38
N LEU A 76 -9.29 2.93 3.11
CA LEU A 76 -10.14 3.47 2.04
C LEU A 76 -11.63 3.23 2.28
N LYS A 77 -12.00 2.02 2.72
CA LYS A 77 -13.39 1.69 3.08
C LYS A 77 -13.85 2.53 4.27
N ARG A 78 -13.01 2.72 5.28
CA ARG A 78 -13.30 3.54 6.46
C ARG A 78 -13.47 5.02 6.11
N ALA A 79 -12.68 5.53 5.17
CA ALA A 79 -12.79 6.90 4.70
C ALA A 79 -13.99 7.14 3.76
N SER A 80 -14.31 6.17 2.89
CA SER A 80 -15.46 6.24 1.97
C SER A 80 -16.79 5.97 2.67
N GLY A 81 -16.76 5.10 3.69
CA GLY A 81 -17.87 4.82 4.59
C GLY A 81 -17.80 5.73 5.80
N SER A 82 -18.02 7.04 5.60
CA SER A 82 -18.51 7.86 6.70
C SER A 82 -19.76 7.16 7.27
N CYS A 83 -19.71 6.82 8.56
CA CYS A 83 -20.66 5.97 9.34
C CYS A 83 -20.40 4.44 9.33
N CYS A 84 -19.59 3.95 10.28
CA CYS A 84 -20.07 3.24 11.49
C CYS A 84 -18.88 2.82 12.37
N GLY A 85 -18.99 2.97 13.71
CA GLY A 85 -17.98 2.43 14.63
C GLY A 85 -17.75 3.18 15.94
N GLY A 86 -18.42 4.31 16.19
CA GLY A 86 -18.86 4.63 17.55
C GLY A 86 -20.29 4.11 17.69
N CYS A 87 -20.45 2.83 18.01
CA CYS A 87 -21.69 2.12 18.41
C CYS A 87 -21.27 0.64 18.54
N CYS A 88 -21.33 -0.09 19.65
CA CYS A 88 -21.98 0.06 20.95
C CYS A 88 -21.25 -0.91 21.92
N GLY A 89 -21.22 -0.58 23.23
CA GLY A 89 -20.93 -1.53 24.32
C GLY A 89 -19.68 -1.22 25.12
#